data_AF-A0A178LEY5-F1
#
_entry.id   AF-A0A178LEY5-F1
#
_cell.length_a   1.000
_cell.length_b   1.000
_cell.length_c   1.000
_cell.angle_alpha   90.00
_cell.angle_beta   90.00
_cell.angle_gamma   90.00
#
_symmetry.space_group_name_H-M   'P 1'
#
loop_
_entity.id
_entity.type
_entity.pdbx_description
1 polymer ?
#
loop_
_entity_poly.entity_id
_entity_poly.type
_entity_poly.pdbx_seq_one_letter_code
_entity_poly.pdbx_strand_id
1 'polypeptide(L)'
;MDERQRREYEVAAEHGDTDAMRALAAWLTETRNPADLESGRHWLMCLADAGDCYAMHNLGVLHHAKLRPPDHEAARDWWLRAARCGLPASMNALGILYSRYLDPREPEVARDWWLRAAEAGNVSAMNNAGWYYHKLAAVPDLPEARRWYERAVAGGYRKAKFNLLRLRLRPRSF
;
A
#
# COMPACT_ATOMS: atom_id res chain seq x y z
N MET A 1 -16.60 18.18 3.53
CA MET A 1 -16.18 19.55 3.84
C MET A 1 -16.88 20.47 2.85
N ASP A 2 -17.44 21.58 3.31
CA ASP A 2 -17.96 22.64 2.43
C ASP A 2 -16.88 23.71 2.19
N GLU A 3 -17.15 24.67 1.30
CA GLU A 3 -16.16 25.71 0.92
C GLU A 3 -15.77 26.64 2.08
N ARG A 4 -16.65 26.85 3.07
CA ARG A 4 -16.33 27.65 4.24
C ARG A 4 -15.36 26.90 5.14
N GLN A 5 -15.69 25.66 5.47
CA GLN A 5 -14.85 24.81 6.30
C GLN A 5 -13.48 24.58 5.65
N ARG A 6 -13.45 24.46 4.32
CA ARG A 6 -12.21 24.37 3.55
C ARG A 6 -11.31 25.58 3.79
N ARG A 7 -11.82 26.80 3.65
CA ARG A 7 -11.01 28.02 3.85
C ARG A 7 -10.46 28.14 5.26
N GLU A 8 -11.26 27.77 6.26
CA GLU A 8 -10.82 27.75 7.67
C GLU A 8 -9.65 26.76 7.85
N TYR A 9 -9.74 25.58 7.24
CA TYR A 9 -8.67 24.59 7.25
C TYR A 9 -7.44 25.04 6.44
N GLU A 10 -7.63 25.72 5.31
CA GLU A 10 -6.53 26.25 4.49
C GLU A 10 -5.72 27.27 5.29
N VAL A 11 -6.38 28.20 5.98
CA VAL A 11 -5.70 29.15 6.86
C VAL A 11 -4.95 28.43 7.97
N ALA A 12 -5.56 27.45 8.65
CA ALA A 12 -4.86 26.69 9.69
C ALA A 12 -3.63 25.94 9.13
N ALA A 13 -3.79 25.29 7.98
CA ALA A 13 -2.71 24.57 7.29
C ALA A 13 -1.56 25.52 6.87
N GLU A 14 -1.86 26.72 6.39
CA GLU A 14 -0.85 27.74 6.08
C GLU A 14 -0.03 28.17 7.31
N HIS A 15 -0.62 28.09 8.51
CA HIS A 15 0.08 28.33 9.78
C HIS A 15 0.78 27.08 10.34
N GLY A 16 0.85 25.99 9.57
CA GLY A 16 1.58 24.78 9.94
C GLY A 16 0.75 23.71 10.66
N ASP A 17 -0.58 23.84 10.72
CA ASP A 17 -1.45 22.84 11.32
C ASP A 17 -1.47 21.55 10.46
N THR A 18 -0.77 20.52 10.94
CA THR A 18 -0.67 19.22 10.25
C THR A 18 -1.99 18.45 10.21
N ASP A 19 -2.89 18.64 11.19
CA ASP A 19 -4.20 17.98 11.19
C ASP A 19 -5.08 18.60 10.11
N ALA A 20 -5.05 19.92 9.98
CA ALA A 20 -5.72 20.65 8.91
C ALA A 20 -5.19 20.24 7.53
N MET A 21 -3.86 20.16 7.36
CA MET A 21 -3.24 19.67 6.12
C MET A 21 -3.70 18.26 5.77
N ARG A 22 -3.73 17.33 6.75
CA ARG A 22 -4.17 15.94 6.52
C ARG A 22 -5.64 15.87 6.11
N ALA A 23 -6.50 16.64 6.78
CA ALA A 23 -7.91 16.69 6.47
C ALA A 23 -8.18 17.28 5.08
N LEU A 24 -7.48 18.36 4.71
CA LEU A 24 -7.54 18.93 3.36
C LEU A 24 -7.06 17.94 2.31
N ALA A 25 -5.88 17.35 2.50
CA ALA A 25 -5.32 16.37 1.59
C ALA A 25 -6.29 15.20 1.32
N ALA A 26 -6.82 14.59 2.38
CA ALA A 26 -7.78 13.50 2.26
C ALA A 26 -9.06 13.96 1.57
N TRP A 27 -9.61 15.12 1.97
CA TRP A 27 -10.84 15.62 1.39
C TRP A 27 -10.69 15.90 -0.11
N LEU A 28 -9.64 16.62 -0.51
CA LEU A 28 -9.35 17.02 -1.89
C LEU A 28 -9.07 15.83 -2.82
N THR A 29 -8.41 14.77 -2.32
CA THR A 29 -7.99 13.62 -3.13
C THR A 29 -8.99 12.47 -3.16
N GLU A 30 -9.85 12.33 -2.15
CA GLU A 30 -10.73 11.17 -2.00
C GLU A 30 -12.22 11.49 -2.10
N THR A 31 -12.67 12.61 -1.54
CA THR A 31 -14.12 12.85 -1.34
C THR A 31 -14.66 14.03 -2.13
N ARG A 32 -13.83 15.02 -2.48
CA ARG A 32 -14.24 16.15 -3.33
C ARG A 32 -14.58 15.67 -4.73
N ASN A 33 -15.65 16.22 -5.30
CA ASN A 33 -16.08 15.95 -6.66
C ASN A 33 -16.36 17.27 -7.41
N PRO A 34 -15.59 17.62 -8.46
CA PRO A 34 -14.44 16.88 -8.98
C PRO A 34 -13.26 16.90 -8.00
N ALA A 35 -12.45 15.84 -8.02
CA ALA A 35 -11.26 15.76 -7.18
C ALA A 35 -10.23 16.83 -7.57
N ASP A 36 -9.54 17.38 -6.57
CA ASP A 36 -8.50 18.39 -6.74
C ASP A 36 -7.16 17.78 -6.32
N LEU A 37 -6.61 16.97 -7.24
CA LEU A 37 -5.39 16.21 -6.99
C LEU A 37 -4.16 17.11 -6.84
N GLU A 38 -4.18 18.30 -7.44
CA GLU A 38 -3.07 19.23 -7.35
C GLU A 38 -2.96 19.83 -5.95
N SER A 39 -4.04 20.43 -5.44
CA SER A 39 -4.08 20.97 -4.09
C SER A 39 -3.92 19.87 -3.05
N GLY A 40 -4.53 18.70 -3.28
CA GLY A 40 -4.36 17.54 -2.42
C GLY A 40 -2.89 17.07 -2.35
N ARG A 41 -2.20 17.01 -3.49
CA ARG A 41 -0.77 16.68 -3.56
C ARG A 41 0.08 17.73 -2.84
N HIS A 42 -0.24 19.02 -2.97
CA HIS A 42 0.49 20.09 -2.30
C HIS A 42 0.53 19.88 -0.79
N TRP A 43 -0.63 19.68 -0.15
CA TRP A 43 -0.68 19.44 1.30
C TRP A 43 0.01 18.14 1.72
N LEU A 44 -0.10 17.07 0.92
CA LEU A 44 0.64 15.83 1.16
C LEU A 44 2.16 16.04 1.08
N MET A 45 2.64 16.87 0.16
CA MET A 45 4.06 17.21 0.05
C MET A 45 4.55 17.96 1.30
N CYS A 46 3.82 18.99 1.75
CA CYS A 46 4.16 19.71 2.98
C CYS A 46 4.27 18.77 4.20
N LEU A 47 3.31 17.86 4.36
CA LEU A 47 3.33 16.85 5.41
C LEU A 47 4.51 15.88 5.26
N ALA A 48 4.79 15.40 4.05
CA ALA A 48 5.90 14.50 3.78
C ALA A 48 7.26 15.16 4.05
N ASP A 49 7.42 16.44 3.72
CA ASP A 49 8.62 17.23 4.00
C ASP A 49 8.80 17.47 5.52
N ALA A 50 7.70 17.54 6.27
CA ALA A 50 7.69 17.52 7.73
C ALA A 50 7.93 16.11 8.35
N GLY A 51 8.12 15.08 7.51
CA GLY A 51 8.41 13.71 7.96
C GLY A 51 7.18 12.83 8.20
N ASP A 52 5.97 13.25 7.79
CA ASP A 52 4.77 12.45 7.93
C ASP A 52 4.80 11.24 6.98
N CYS A 53 4.95 10.06 7.56
CA CYS A 53 5.07 8.81 6.82
C CYS A 53 3.77 8.38 6.15
N TYR A 54 2.60 8.74 6.70
CA TYR A 54 1.31 8.47 6.08
C TYR A 54 1.09 9.38 4.87
N ALA A 55 1.55 10.63 4.93
CA ALA A 55 1.55 11.51 3.77
C ALA A 55 2.43 10.95 2.64
N MET A 56 3.63 10.45 2.97
CA MET A 56 4.47 9.74 1.99
C MET A 56 3.76 8.51 1.41
N HIS A 57 3.03 7.74 2.22
CA HIS A 57 2.23 6.62 1.72
C HIS A 57 1.16 7.08 0.72
N ASN A 58 0.43 8.14 1.09
CA ASN A 58 -0.67 8.69 0.29
C ASN A 58 -0.18 9.34 -1.01
N LEU A 59 1.00 9.95 -1.02
CA LEU A 59 1.66 10.38 -2.26
C LEU A 59 1.90 9.20 -3.19
N GLY A 60 2.40 8.07 -2.67
CA GLY A 60 2.56 6.86 -3.47
C GLY A 60 1.24 6.34 -4.04
N VAL A 61 0.16 6.38 -3.25
CA VAL A 61 -1.20 6.02 -3.73
C VAL A 61 -1.69 6.99 -4.81
N LEU A 62 -1.46 8.29 -4.65
CA LEU A 62 -1.85 9.31 -5.61
C LEU A 62 -1.17 9.05 -6.96
N HIS A 63 0.14 8.86 -6.98
CA HIS A 63 0.91 8.58 -8.19
C HIS A 63 0.50 7.25 -8.85
N HIS A 64 0.28 6.19 -8.06
CA HIS A 64 -0.07 4.88 -8.60
C HIS A 64 -1.51 4.77 -9.11
N ALA A 65 -2.49 5.34 -8.41
CA ALA A 65 -3.91 5.02 -8.62
C ALA A 65 -4.73 6.20 -9.14
N LYS A 66 -4.39 7.44 -8.77
CA LYS A 66 -5.21 8.62 -9.04
C LYS A 66 -4.79 9.36 -10.32
N LEU A 67 -3.50 9.36 -10.66
CA LEU A 67 -3.02 9.98 -11.89
C LEU A 67 -3.38 9.17 -13.15
N ARG A 68 -3.47 9.88 -14.28
CA ARG A 68 -3.74 9.35 -15.62
C ARG A 68 -2.79 10.03 -16.62
N PRO A 69 -1.78 9.32 -17.15
CA PRO A 69 -1.39 7.94 -16.81
C PRO A 69 -0.84 7.81 -15.37
N PRO A 70 -0.88 6.61 -14.77
CA PRO A 70 -0.18 6.33 -13.51
C PRO A 70 1.33 6.55 -13.60
N ASP A 71 1.92 7.02 -12.50
CA ASP A 71 3.36 7.14 -12.34
C ASP A 71 3.84 6.12 -11.29
N HIS A 72 4.32 4.98 -11.78
CA HIS A 72 4.76 3.86 -10.93
C HIS A 72 6.13 4.09 -10.31
N GLU A 73 7.00 4.88 -10.95
CA GLU A 73 8.33 5.19 -10.42
C GLU A 73 8.23 6.17 -9.25
N ALA A 74 7.47 7.26 -9.39
CA ALA A 74 7.22 8.16 -8.28
C ALA A 74 6.49 7.46 -7.13
N ALA A 75 5.54 6.57 -7.44
CA ALA A 75 4.87 5.78 -6.41
C ALA A 75 5.85 4.88 -5.63
N ARG A 76 6.79 4.24 -6.33
CA ARG A 76 7.87 3.44 -5.73
C ARG A 76 8.68 4.29 -4.75
N ASP A 77 9.13 5.46 -5.18
CA ASP A 77 10.01 6.31 -4.38
C ASP A 77 9.33 6.80 -3.10
N TRP A 78 8.06 7.20 -3.20
CA TRP A 78 7.26 7.59 -2.05
C TRP A 78 6.98 6.44 -1.09
N TRP A 79 6.61 5.27 -1.61
CA TRP A 79 6.41 4.10 -0.75
C TRP A 79 7.72 3.59 -0.14
N LEU A 80 8.87 3.73 -0.80
CA LEU A 80 10.17 3.43 -0.22
C LEU A 80 10.47 4.35 0.98
N ARG A 81 10.20 5.66 0.86
CA ARG A 81 10.32 6.61 1.98
C ARG A 81 9.40 6.23 3.13
N ALA A 82 8.12 5.98 2.84
CA ALA A 82 7.15 5.57 3.84
C ALA A 82 7.48 4.21 4.50
N ALA A 83 8.03 3.26 3.73
CA ALA A 83 8.48 1.96 4.24
C ALA A 83 9.72 2.08 5.14
N ARG A 84 10.60 3.07 4.92
CA ARG A 84 11.72 3.36 5.83
C ARG A 84 11.25 3.86 7.19
N CYS A 85 10.08 4.50 7.27
CA CYS A 85 9.42 4.78 8.55
C CYS A 85 8.82 3.54 9.24
N GLY A 86 8.90 2.36 8.61
CA GLY A 86 8.31 1.15 9.16
C GLY A 86 6.84 0.93 8.81
N LEU A 87 6.24 1.70 7.88
CA LEU A 87 4.83 1.52 7.54
C LEU A 87 4.57 0.20 6.79
N PRO A 88 3.83 -0.76 7.38
CA PRO A 88 3.60 -2.06 6.75
C PRO A 88 2.73 -1.95 5.49
N ALA A 89 1.84 -0.96 5.43
CA ALA A 89 0.98 -0.70 4.27
C ALA A 89 1.80 -0.33 3.03
N SER A 90 2.83 0.52 3.19
CA SER A 90 3.74 0.91 2.10
C SER A 90 4.63 -0.25 1.66
N MET A 91 5.13 -1.05 2.59
CA MET A 91 5.86 -2.28 2.26
C MET A 91 4.97 -3.25 1.44
N ASN A 92 3.71 -3.43 1.84
CA ASN A 92 2.78 -4.25 1.06
C ASN A 92 2.51 -3.68 -0.34
N ALA A 93 2.37 -2.35 -0.45
CA ALA A 93 2.17 -1.66 -1.73
C ALA A 93 3.40 -1.82 -2.65
N LEU A 94 4.62 -1.72 -2.12
CA LEU A 94 5.85 -2.01 -2.86
C LEU A 94 5.84 -3.44 -3.40
N GLY A 95 5.48 -4.44 -2.59
CA GLY A 95 5.39 -5.82 -3.09
C GLY A 95 4.39 -5.99 -4.23
N ILE A 96 3.24 -5.30 -4.16
CA ILE A 96 2.28 -5.29 -5.27
C ILE A 96 2.86 -4.59 -6.50
N LEU A 97 3.61 -3.51 -6.33
CA LEU A 97 4.23 -2.76 -7.40
C LEU A 97 5.25 -3.62 -8.17
N TYR A 98 6.25 -4.17 -7.46
CA TYR A 98 7.31 -5.00 -8.04
C TYR A 98 6.76 -6.28 -8.72
N SER A 99 5.67 -6.86 -8.21
CA SER A 99 5.12 -8.10 -8.78
C SER A 99 4.25 -7.90 -10.01
N ARG A 100 3.71 -6.70 -10.25
CA ARG A 100 2.64 -6.52 -11.26
C ARG A 100 2.85 -5.37 -12.23
N TYR A 101 3.42 -4.26 -11.77
CA TYR A 101 3.33 -2.96 -12.44
C TYR A 101 4.65 -2.43 -12.99
N LEU A 102 5.79 -3.00 -12.57
CA LEU A 102 7.08 -2.71 -13.17
C LEU A 102 7.36 -3.63 -14.36
N ASP A 103 8.19 -3.15 -15.28
CA ASP A 103 8.68 -3.89 -16.44
C ASP A 103 10.21 -3.73 -16.55
N PRO A 104 11.01 -4.79 -16.33
CA PRO A 104 10.59 -6.14 -15.99
C PRO A 104 9.97 -6.23 -14.59
N ARG A 105 9.13 -7.23 -14.37
CA ARG A 105 8.61 -7.57 -13.04
C ARG A 105 9.70 -8.23 -12.20
N GLU A 106 9.65 -8.01 -10.90
CA GLU A 106 10.64 -8.51 -9.93
C GLU A 106 9.92 -9.24 -8.77
N PRO A 107 9.44 -10.47 -8.99
CA PRO A 107 8.64 -11.19 -8.00
C PRO A 107 9.40 -11.54 -6.71
N GLU A 108 10.72 -11.71 -6.77
CA GLU A 108 11.60 -11.97 -5.63
C GLU A 108 11.72 -10.71 -4.75
N VAL A 109 11.85 -9.53 -5.35
CA VAL A 109 11.83 -8.25 -4.63
C VAL A 109 10.45 -8.03 -4.00
N ALA A 110 9.38 -8.40 -4.72
CA ALA A 110 8.03 -8.34 -4.18
C ALA A 110 7.84 -9.24 -2.95
N ARG A 111 8.37 -10.46 -2.98
CA ARG A 111 8.39 -11.37 -1.82
C ARG A 111 9.03 -10.70 -0.62
N ASP A 112 10.22 -10.12 -0.77
CA ASP A 112 10.95 -9.55 0.35
C ASP A 112 10.18 -8.41 1.03
N TRP A 113 9.53 -7.57 0.22
CA TRP A 113 8.64 -6.52 0.75
C TRP A 113 7.40 -7.08 1.44
N TRP A 114 6.76 -8.10 0.88
CA TRP A 114 5.62 -8.75 1.53
C TRP A 114 5.99 -9.45 2.83
N LEU A 115 7.15 -10.11 2.89
CA LEU A 115 7.64 -10.75 4.12
C LEU A 115 7.90 -9.71 5.22
N ARG A 116 8.58 -8.59 4.89
CA ARG A 116 8.80 -7.49 5.84
C ARG A 116 7.50 -6.89 6.33
N ALA A 117 6.55 -6.61 5.42
CA ALA A 117 5.23 -6.11 5.77
C ALA A 117 4.47 -7.09 6.68
N ALA A 118 4.53 -8.38 6.37
CA ALA A 118 3.85 -9.44 7.09
C ALA A 118 4.41 -9.62 8.51
N GLU A 119 5.74 -9.56 8.68
CA GLU A 119 6.36 -9.58 10.00
C GLU A 119 6.08 -8.30 10.80
N ALA A 120 5.88 -7.16 10.14
CA ALA A 120 5.37 -5.94 10.76
C ALA A 120 3.83 -5.97 10.98
N GLY A 121 3.19 -7.13 10.86
CA GLY A 121 1.77 -7.32 11.18
C GLY A 121 0.79 -7.03 10.04
N ASN A 122 1.24 -6.76 8.82
CA ASN A 122 0.34 -6.56 7.68
C ASN A 122 -0.32 -7.87 7.24
N VAL A 123 -1.57 -8.03 7.64
CA VAL A 123 -2.39 -9.21 7.34
C VAL A 123 -2.63 -9.43 5.84
N SER A 124 -2.73 -8.36 5.04
CA SER A 124 -2.83 -8.48 3.58
C SER A 124 -1.52 -8.98 2.96
N ALA A 125 -0.38 -8.52 3.48
CA ALA A 125 0.94 -8.97 3.04
C ALA A 125 1.21 -10.43 3.40
N MET A 126 0.73 -10.91 4.56
CA MET A 126 0.79 -12.34 4.90
C MET A 126 0.11 -13.19 3.81
N ASN A 127 -1.07 -12.76 3.34
CA ASN A 127 -1.72 -13.44 2.21
C ASN A 127 -0.91 -13.34 0.91
N ASN A 128 -0.29 -12.20 0.63
CA ASN A 128 0.51 -12.03 -0.58
C ASN A 128 1.81 -12.84 -0.54
N ALA A 129 2.46 -12.97 0.61
CA ALA A 129 3.57 -13.89 0.83
C ALA A 129 3.14 -15.34 0.58
N GLY A 130 1.98 -15.75 1.09
CA GLY A 130 1.42 -17.08 0.79
C GLY A 130 1.16 -17.29 -0.71
N TRP A 131 0.68 -16.24 -1.39
CA TRP A 131 0.48 -16.29 -2.85
C TRP A 131 1.79 -16.37 -3.62
N TYR A 132 2.83 -15.69 -3.17
CA TYR A 132 4.16 -15.81 -3.76
C TYR A 132 4.62 -17.28 -3.76
N TYR A 133 4.68 -17.92 -2.58
CA TYR A 133 5.15 -19.30 -2.47
C TYR A 133 4.23 -20.31 -3.17
N HIS A 134 2.93 -20.01 -3.29
CA HIS A 134 2.00 -20.90 -3.98
C HIS A 134 2.09 -20.81 -5.52
N LYS A 135 2.32 -19.60 -6.08
CA LYS A 135 2.08 -19.33 -7.51
C LYS A 135 3.16 -18.52 -8.22
N LEU A 136 3.85 -17.62 -7.52
CA LEU A 136 4.75 -16.66 -8.16
C LEU A 136 6.21 -17.10 -8.12
N ALA A 137 6.60 -17.85 -7.08
CA ALA A 137 7.93 -18.43 -6.98
C ALA A 137 8.22 -19.36 -8.16
N ALA A 138 9.46 -19.36 -8.65
CA ALA A 138 9.91 -20.23 -9.74
C ALA A 138 9.61 -21.73 -9.45
N VAL A 139 9.79 -22.14 -8.19
CA VAL A 139 9.36 -23.44 -7.67
C VAL A 139 8.40 -23.21 -6.51
N PRO A 140 7.15 -23.70 -6.57
CA PRO A 140 6.20 -23.52 -5.48
C PRO A 140 6.62 -24.20 -4.18
N ASP A 141 6.50 -23.48 -3.06
CA ASP A 141 6.66 -24.00 -1.71
C ASP A 141 5.29 -24.02 -1.01
N LEU A 142 4.61 -25.17 -1.08
CA LEU A 142 3.26 -25.32 -0.54
C LEU A 142 3.22 -25.29 1.00
N PRO A 143 4.17 -25.90 1.73
CA PRO A 143 4.28 -25.73 3.18
C PRO A 143 4.41 -24.27 3.61
N GLU A 144 5.29 -23.49 3.00
CA GLU A 144 5.48 -22.08 3.36
C GLU A 144 4.26 -21.24 2.95
N ALA A 145 3.67 -21.51 1.78
CA ALA A 145 2.41 -20.89 1.38
C ALA A 145 1.29 -21.12 2.39
N ARG A 146 1.14 -22.37 2.88
CA ARG A 146 0.17 -22.73 3.91
C ARG A 146 0.39 -21.92 5.19
N ARG A 147 1.63 -21.88 5.69
CA ARG A 147 2.01 -21.16 6.91
C ARG A 147 1.59 -19.70 6.83
N TRP A 148 1.89 -19.03 5.71
CA TRP A 148 1.51 -17.63 5.51
C TRP A 148 0.00 -17.41 5.38
N TYR A 149 -0.71 -18.27 4.66
CA TYR A 149 -2.16 -18.19 4.60
C TYR A 149 -2.82 -18.43 5.96
N GLU A 150 -2.34 -19.37 6.77
CA GLU A 150 -2.86 -19.63 8.10
C GLU A 150 -2.63 -18.43 9.05
N ARG A 151 -1.45 -17.80 9.00
CA ARG A 151 -1.19 -16.52 9.69
C ARG A 151 -2.16 -15.42 9.24
N ALA A 152 -2.38 -15.27 7.94
CA ALA A 152 -3.33 -14.29 7.41
C ALA A 152 -4.77 -14.57 7.86
N VAL A 153 -5.19 -15.83 7.92
CA VAL A 153 -6.51 -16.23 8.44
C VAL A 153 -6.63 -15.92 9.93
N ALA A 154 -5.61 -16.21 10.74
CA ALA A 154 -5.57 -15.87 12.16
C ALA A 154 -5.65 -14.35 12.38
N GLY A 155 -5.04 -13.56 11.51
CA GLY A 155 -5.17 -12.10 11.47
C GLY A 155 -6.49 -11.57 10.88
N GLY A 156 -7.44 -12.44 10.54
CA GLY A 156 -8.77 -12.05 10.03
C GLY A 156 -8.88 -11.84 8.52
N TYR A 157 -7.86 -12.16 7.72
CA TYR A 157 -7.93 -12.01 6.26
C TYR A 157 -8.84 -13.05 5.62
N ARG A 158 -10.09 -12.69 5.34
CA ARG A 158 -11.08 -13.61 4.76
C ARG A 158 -10.64 -14.23 3.44
N LYS A 159 -9.93 -13.48 2.57
CA LYS A 159 -9.45 -14.00 1.27
C LYS A 159 -8.42 -15.13 1.44
N ALA A 160 -7.66 -15.15 2.54
CA ALA A 160 -6.68 -16.20 2.80
C ALA A 160 -7.34 -17.57 3.04
N LYS A 161 -8.58 -17.61 3.59
CA LYS A 161 -9.33 -18.87 3.77
C LYS A 161 -9.56 -19.57 2.44
N PHE A 162 -9.92 -18.82 1.40
CA PHE A 162 -10.11 -19.37 0.05
C PHE A 162 -8.80 -19.87 -0.56
N ASN A 163 -7.71 -19.15 -0.37
CA ASN A 163 -6.40 -19.57 -0.86
C ASN A 163 -5.91 -20.84 -0.15
N LEU A 164 -6.13 -20.96 1.16
CA LEU A 164 -5.82 -22.16 1.94
C LEU A 164 -6.66 -23.37 1.49
N LEU A 165 -7.95 -23.16 1.18
CA LEU A 165 -8.79 -24.21 0.62
C LEU A 165 -8.28 -24.68 -0.74
N ARG A 166 -7.98 -23.74 -1.65
CA ARG A 166 -7.42 -24.06 -2.98
C ARG A 166 -6.09 -24.81 -2.89
N LEU A 167 -5.26 -24.50 -1.89
CA LEU A 167 -4.00 -25.19 -1.64
C LEU A 167 -4.22 -26.66 -1.25
N ARG A 168 -5.27 -26.95 -0.46
CA ARG A 168 -5.62 -28.30 0.01
C ARG A 168 -6.27 -29.16 -1.08
N LEU A 169 -6.96 -28.52 -2.03
CA LEU A 169 -7.65 -29.21 -3.13
C LEU A 169 -6.72 -29.56 -4.30
N ARG A 170 -5.45 -29.16 -4.28
CA ARG A 170 -4.48 -29.66 -5.26
C ARG A 170 -4.17 -31.12 -4.94
N PRO A 171 -4.41 -32.07 -5.86
CA PRO A 171 -4.07 -33.47 -5.61
C PRO A 171 -2.57 -33.60 -5.33
N ARG A 172 -2.21 -34.41 -4.34
CA ARG A 172 -0.82 -34.85 -4.16
C ARG A 172 -0.44 -35.58 -5.44
N SER A 173 0.47 -35.01 -6.22
CA SER A 173 1.14 -35.73 -7.29
C SER A 173 1.84 -36.93 -6.64
N PHE A 174 1.44 -38.14 -7.05
CA PHE A 174 2.04 -39.41 -6.62
C PHE A 174 3.42 -39.59 -7.24
#